data_AF-A0A920I969-F1
#
_entry.id   AF-A0A920I969-F1
#
_cell.length_a   1.000
_cell.length_b   1.000
_cell.length_c   1.000
_cell.angle_alpha   90.00
_cell.angle_beta   90.00
_cell.angle_gamma   90.00
#
_symmetry.space_group_name_H-M   'P 1'
#
loop_
_entity.id
_entity.type
_entity.pdbx_description
1 polymer ?
#
loop_
_entity_poly.entity_id
_entity_poly.type
_entity_poly.pdbx_seq_one_letter_code
_entity_poly.pdbx_strand_id
1 'polypeptide(L)'
;MMQFDMYHSYTVDEHTIKAVEILNEIETGKIKNEAPLACELIHQTEARKVLYMAVFLHDLAKGKGGDHSILGSKIAAKLCPWFGFSEDETDTVQMAN
;
A
#
# COMPACT_ATOMS: atom_id res chain seq x y z
N MET A 1 11.49 1.80 15.53
CA MET A 1 11.18 2.60 16.73
C MET A 1 9.68 2.86 16.70
N MET A 2 8.92 2.43 17.72
CA MET A 2 7.48 2.72 17.81
C MET A 2 7.29 4.23 17.89
N GLN A 3 6.73 4.82 16.83
CA GLN A 3 6.44 6.24 16.78
C GLN A 3 4.96 6.42 17.13
N PHE A 4 4.67 6.62 18.41
CA PHE A 4 3.35 7.04 18.89
C PHE A 4 3.16 8.52 18.50
N ASP A 5 2.47 8.74 17.39
CA ASP A 5 1.76 9.98 17.08
C ASP A 5 0.26 9.66 17.04
N MET A 6 -0.62 10.63 17.24
CA MET A 6 -2.08 10.50 17.39
C MET A 6 -2.80 9.68 16.29
N TYR A 7 -2.14 9.37 15.18
CA TYR A 7 -2.64 8.57 14.06
C TYR A 7 -2.08 7.13 14.00
N HIS A 8 -1.17 6.75 14.90
CA HIS A 8 -0.52 5.44 14.91
C HIS A 8 -0.84 4.68 16.21
N SER A 9 -2.06 4.13 16.29
CA SER A 9 -2.41 3.17 17.35
C SER A 9 -1.71 1.81 17.19
N TYR A 10 -0.97 1.61 16.09
CA TYR A 10 -0.34 0.36 15.69
C TYR A 10 1.15 0.57 15.43
N THR A 11 1.96 -0.47 15.62
CA THR A 11 3.33 -0.50 15.06
C THR A 11 3.28 -0.35 13.53
N VAL A 12 4.37 0.11 12.90
CA VAL A 12 4.43 0.22 11.42
C VAL A 12 4.09 -1.11 10.73
N ASP A 13 4.51 -2.23 11.34
CA ASP A 13 4.23 -3.58 10.84
C ASP A 13 2.73 -3.91 10.94
N GLU A 14 2.11 -3.71 12.10
CA GLU A 14 0.67 -3.92 12.31
C GLU A 14 -0.18 -2.98 11.45
N HIS A 15 0.26 -1.72 11.29
CA HIS A 15 -0.40 -0.73 10.45
C HIS A 15 -0.42 -1.17 8.98
N THR A 16 0.71 -1.63 8.46
CA THR A 16 0.83 -2.12 7.09
C THR A 16 -0.07 -3.33 6.85
N ILE A 17 -0.09 -4.30 7.78
CA ILE A 17 -0.97 -5.47 7.69
C ILE A 17 -2.44 -5.03 7.74
N LYS A 18 -2.80 -4.09 8.63
CA LYS A 18 -4.18 -3.60 8.74
C LYS A 18 -4.63 -2.86 7.49
N ALA A 19 -3.75 -2.09 6.85
CA ALA A 19 -4.05 -1.41 5.59
C ALA A 19 -4.36 -2.42 4.47
N VAL A 20 -3.57 -3.49 4.35
CA VAL A 20 -3.83 -4.57 3.39
C VAL A 20 -5.12 -5.33 3.72
N GLU A 21 -5.40 -5.56 5.00
CA GLU A 21 -6.67 -6.16 5.45
C GLU A 21 -7.87 -5.32 5.02
N ILE A 22 -7.83 -4.00 5.23
CA ILE A 22 -8.90 -3.08 4.82
C ILE A 22 -9.07 -3.10 3.31
N LEU A 23 -7.98 -3.08 2.53
CA LEU A 23 -8.08 -3.19 1.07
C LEU A 23 -8.77 -4.50 0.65
N ASN A 24 -8.48 -5.61 1.33
CA ASN A 24 -9.16 -6.89 1.11
C ASN A 24 -10.62 -6.87 1.58
N GLU A 25 -10.97 -6.15 2.63
CA GLU A 25 -12.36 -5.95 3.06
C GLU A 25 -13.17 -5.13 2.04
N ILE A 26 -12.54 -4.11 1.42
CA ILE A 26 -13.12 -3.35 0.31
C ILE A 26 -13.39 -4.30 -0.86
N GLU A 27 -12.38 -5.06 -1.27
CA GLU A 27 -12.49 -6.01 -2.37
C GLU A 27 -13.54 -7.10 -2.14
N THR A 28 -13.62 -7.64 -0.93
CA THR A 28 -14.60 -8.69 -0.61
C THR A 28 -15.99 -8.12 -0.30
N GLY A 29 -16.15 -6.80 -0.32
CA GLY A 29 -17.40 -6.11 0.00
C GLY A 29 -17.80 -6.21 1.48
N LYS A 30 -16.91 -6.63 2.37
CA LYS A 30 -17.17 -6.76 3.82
C LYS A 30 -17.54 -5.42 4.45
N ILE A 31 -16.96 -4.33 3.95
CA ILE A 31 -17.24 -2.95 4.41
C ILE A 31 -18.06 -2.15 3.41
N LYS A 32 -18.94 -2.81 2.64
CA LYS A 32 -19.75 -2.14 1.61
C LYS A 32 -20.69 -1.07 2.18
N ASN A 33 -21.08 -1.17 3.46
CA ASN A 33 -21.93 -0.16 4.09
C ASN A 33 -21.14 1.13 4.40
N GLU A 34 -19.87 0.99 4.75
CA GLU A 34 -18.97 2.09 5.08
C GLU A 34 -18.32 2.71 3.83
N ALA A 35 -17.93 1.87 2.86
CA ALA A 35 -17.18 2.27 1.67
C ALA A 35 -17.80 1.74 0.35
N PRO A 36 -19.09 2.04 0.06
CA PRO A 36 -19.82 1.44 -1.06
C PRO A 36 -19.14 1.72 -2.42
N LEU A 37 -18.65 2.94 -2.63
CA LEU A 37 -17.99 3.33 -3.88
C LEU A 37 -16.64 2.62 -4.06
N ALA A 38 -15.84 2.49 -3.00
CA ALA A 38 -14.56 1.80 -3.09
C ALA A 38 -14.74 0.31 -3.41
N CYS A 39 -15.74 -0.33 -2.76
CA CYS A 39 -16.10 -1.73 -3.03
C CYS A 39 -16.61 -1.94 -4.47
N GLU A 40 -17.17 -0.91 -5.10
CA GLU A 40 -17.58 -0.97 -6.51
C GLU A 40 -16.40 -0.76 -7.46
N LEU A 41 -15.60 0.28 -7.23
CA LEU A 41 -14.50 0.70 -8.11
C LEU A 41 -13.34 -0.28 -8.14
N ILE A 42 -13.08 -1.00 -7.04
CA ILE A 42 -11.97 -1.96 -6.96
C ILE A 42 -12.09 -3.09 -7.97
N HIS A 43 -13.29 -3.41 -8.43
CA HIS A 43 -13.54 -4.42 -9.47
C HIS A 43 -13.49 -3.85 -10.89
N GLN A 44 -13.43 -2.53 -11.04
CA GLN A 44 -13.35 -1.85 -12.34
C GLN A 44 -11.91 -1.53 -12.75
N THR A 45 -10.94 -1.70 -11.85
CA THR A 45 -9.53 -1.47 -12.14
C THR A 45 -8.82 -2.74 -12.61
N GLU A 46 -8.06 -2.64 -13.69
CA GLU A 46 -7.16 -3.71 -14.15
C GLU A 46 -5.86 -3.76 -13.32
N ALA A 47 -5.57 -2.71 -12.56
CA ALA A 47 -4.34 -2.55 -11.78
C ALA A 47 -4.45 -3.09 -10.34
N ARG A 48 -5.30 -4.10 -10.10
CA ARG A 48 -5.55 -4.66 -8.75
C ARG A 48 -4.25 -5.05 -8.02
N LYS A 49 -3.35 -5.79 -8.68
CA LYS A 49 -2.08 -6.21 -8.07
C LYS A 49 -1.16 -5.02 -7.72
N VAL A 50 -1.18 -3.96 -8.54
CA VAL A 50 -0.44 -2.72 -8.31
C VAL A 50 -0.97 -2.01 -7.08
N LEU A 51 -2.29 -1.93 -6.92
CA LEU A 51 -2.93 -1.34 -5.75
C LEU A 51 -2.53 -2.05 -4.45
N TYR A 52 -2.55 -3.39 -4.44
CA TYR A 52 -2.10 -4.17 -3.29
C TYR A 52 -0.63 -3.96 -2.96
N MET A 53 0.25 -3.96 -3.97
CA MET A 53 1.67 -3.74 -3.76
C MET A 53 1.95 -2.32 -3.26
N ALA A 54 1.27 -1.32 -3.80
CA ALA A 54 1.40 0.06 -3.35
C ALA A 54 0.97 0.21 -1.88
N VAL A 55 -0.18 -0.36 -1.49
CA VAL A 55 -0.62 -0.35 -0.08
C VAL A 55 0.33 -1.15 0.82
N PHE A 56 0.92 -2.24 0.34
CA PHE A 56 1.88 -3.00 1.13
C PHE A 56 3.19 -2.23 1.38
N LEU A 57 3.63 -1.40 0.44
CA LEU A 57 4.91 -0.68 0.54
C LEU A 57 4.80 0.73 1.15
N HIS A 58 3.58 1.29 1.28
CA HIS A 58 3.35 2.72 1.57
C HIS A 58 4.08 3.27 2.80
N ASP A 59 4.30 2.42 3.80
CA ASP A 59 4.91 2.82 5.06
C ASP A 59 6.28 2.19 5.32
N LEU A 60 6.82 1.39 4.37
CA LEU A 60 8.07 0.64 4.56
C LEU A 60 9.32 1.54 4.66
N ALA A 61 9.22 2.79 4.19
CA ALA A 61 10.27 3.80 4.25
C ALA A 61 10.26 4.65 5.53
N LYS A 62 9.17 4.63 6.31
CA LYS A 62 9.04 5.45 7.52
C LYS A 62 10.09 5.06 8.57
N GLY A 63 10.75 6.07 9.15
CA GLY A 63 11.71 5.87 10.25
C GLY A 63 13.12 5.46 9.81
N LYS A 64 13.40 5.39 8.50
CA LYS A 64 14.77 5.17 7.97
C LYS A 64 15.64 6.44 7.90
N GLY A 65 15.06 7.61 8.18
CA GLY A 65 15.74 8.91 8.08
C GLY A 65 15.94 9.34 6.62
N GLY A 66 15.61 10.58 6.31
CA GLY A 66 15.60 11.11 4.94
C GLY A 66 14.19 11.25 4.36
N ASP A 67 14.09 11.59 3.07
CA ASP A 67 12.82 11.75 2.38
C ASP A 67 12.18 10.39 2.10
N HIS A 68 11.04 10.13 2.75
CA HIS A 68 10.36 8.85 2.68
C HIS A 68 9.83 8.52 1.28
N SER A 69 9.45 9.51 0.48
CA SER A 69 8.96 9.28 -0.89
C SER A 69 10.09 8.76 -1.79
N ILE A 70 11.29 9.30 -1.63
CA ILE A 70 12.47 8.84 -2.39
C ILE A 70 12.88 7.43 -1.95
N LEU A 71 12.79 7.14 -0.66
CA LEU A 71 13.12 5.82 -0.12
C LEU A 71 12.06 4.78 -0.49
N GLY A 72 10.77 5.14 -0.48
CA GLY A 72 9.64 4.32 -0.92
C GLY A 72 9.78 3.89 -2.38
N SER A 73 9.96 4.86 -3.27
CA SER A 73 10.29 4.62 -4.68
C SER A 73 11.48 3.66 -4.87
N LYS A 74 12.60 3.87 -4.18
CA LYS A 74 13.77 2.96 -4.29
C LYS A 74 13.48 1.53 -3.84
N ILE A 75 12.65 1.37 -2.80
CA ILE A 75 12.23 0.07 -2.30
C ILE A 75 11.33 -0.62 -3.33
N ALA A 76 10.34 0.10 -3.88
CA ALA A 76 9.45 -0.40 -4.92
C ALA A 76 10.22 -0.81 -6.19
N ALA A 77 11.19 -0.01 -6.65
CA ALA A 77 12.04 -0.32 -7.80
C ALA A 77 12.82 -1.63 -7.64
N LYS A 78 13.15 -2.00 -6.41
CA LYS A 78 13.87 -3.25 -6.12
C LYS A 78 12.92 -4.44 -5.94
N LEU A 79 11.80 -4.26 -5.24
CA LEU A 79 10.91 -5.34 -4.84
C LEU A 79 9.90 -5.72 -5.92
N CYS A 80 9.33 -4.77 -6.65
CA CYS A 80 8.29 -5.07 -7.65
C CYS A 80 8.77 -6.06 -8.73
N PRO A 81 9.99 -5.94 -9.30
CA PRO A 81 10.50 -6.92 -10.25
C PRO A 81 10.68 -8.32 -9.64
N TRP A 82 11.06 -8.41 -8.36
CA TRP A 82 11.16 -9.68 -7.64
C TRP A 82 9.80 -10.37 -7.49
N PHE A 83 8.72 -9.59 -7.38
CA PHE A 83 7.35 -10.10 -7.32
C PHE A 83 6.71 -10.29 -8.72
N GLY A 84 7.47 -10.10 -9.80
CA GLY A 84 7.01 -10.33 -11.17
C GLY A 84 6.18 -9.19 -11.78
N PHE A 85 6.33 -7.96 -11.28
CA PHE A 85 5.70 -6.78 -11.86
C PHE A 85 6.46 -6.36 -13.12
N SER A 86 5.73 -5.83 -14.11
CA SER A 86 6.36 -5.21 -15.28
C SER A 86 7.05 -3.89 -14.89
N GLU A 87 7.79 -3.31 -15.84
CA GLU A 87 8.39 -1.98 -15.68
C GLU A 87 7.31 -0.91 -15.42
N ASP A 88 6.28 -0.83 -16.28
CA ASP A 88 5.16 0.11 -16.13
C ASP A 88 4.43 -0.04 -14.77
N GLU A 89 4.23 -1.28 -14.32
CA GLU A 89 3.60 -1.56 -13.04
C GLU A 89 4.50 -1.16 -11.87
N THR A 90 5.81 -1.42 -11.99
CA THR A 90 6.82 -1.02 -11.01
C THR A 90 6.89 0.50 -10.89
N ASP A 91 6.85 1.22 -12.01
CA ASP A 91 6.81 2.68 -12.04
C ASP A 91 5.54 3.23 -11.40
N THR A 92 4.39 2.58 -11.67
CA THR A 92 3.13 2.96 -11.04
C THR A 92 3.18 2.78 -9.51
N VAL A 93 3.76 1.67 -9.02
CA VAL A 93 3.97 1.48 -7.57
C VAL A 93 4.93 2.54 -7.02
N GLN A 94 6.02 2.86 -7.72
CA GLN A 94 6.98 3.88 -7.28
C GLN A 94 6.33 5.27 -7.15
N MET A 95 5.45 5.66 -8.06
CA MET A 95 4.77 6.96 -7.98
C MET A 95 3.82 7.06 -6.79
N ALA A 96 3.34 5.93 -6.28
CA ALA A 96 2.42 5.85 -5.15
C ALA A 96 3.13 5.77 -3.78
N ASN A 97 4.47 5.68 -3.73
CA ASN A 97 5.25 5.38 -2.51
C ASN A 97 6.44 6.31 -2.28
#